data_AF-A0AAN6RXA3-F1
#
_entry.id   AF-A0AAN6RXA3-F1
#
_cell.length_a   1.000
_cell.length_b   1.000
_cell.length_c   1.000
_cell.angle_alpha   90.00
_cell.angle_beta   90.00
_cell.angle_gamma   90.00
#
_symmetry.space_group_name_H-M   'P 1'
#
loop_
_entity.id
_entity.type
_entity.pdbx_description
1 polymer ?
#
loop_
_entity_poly.entity_id
_entity_poly.type
_entity_poly.pdbx_seq_one_letter_code
_entity_poly.pdbx_strand_id
1 'polypeptide(L)' 'MENPVREIKGIVRILSQGSLDEQHDAIYHYFAPGATFEHPFCRVPSFKHLHLPGVGEV' A
#
# COMPACT_ATOMS: atom_id res chain seq x y z
N MET A 1 -16.80 3.21 9.97
CA MET A 1 -16.90 3.64 8.55
C MET A 1 -18.30 4.18 8.36
N GLU A 2 -18.44 5.49 8.17
CA GLU A 2 -19.74 6.17 8.23
C GLU A 2 -20.43 6.22 6.86
N ASN A 3 -19.66 6.40 5.78
CA ASN A 3 -20.13 6.30 4.40
C ASN A 3 -19.19 5.40 3.57
N PRO A 4 -19.45 4.08 3.55
CA PRO A 4 -18.57 3.12 2.90
C PRO A 4 -18.29 3.40 1.43
N VAL A 5 -19.32 3.79 0.67
CA VAL A 5 -19.22 4.04 -0.78
C VAL A 5 -18.26 5.18 -1.07
N ARG A 6 -18.27 6.22 -0.25
CA ARG A 6 -17.40 7.38 -0.40
C ARG A 6 -15.99 7.13 0.14
N GLU A 7 -15.87 6.38 1.23
CA GLU A 7 -14.62 6.21 1.99
C GLU A 7 -13.72 5.08 1.45
N ILE A 8 -14.30 4.01 0.89
CA ILE A 8 -13.56 2.78 0.54
C ILE A 8 -12.42 3.04 -0.45
N LYS A 9 -12.60 3.93 -1.43
CA LYS A 9 -11.56 4.27 -2.40
C LYS A 9 -10.33 4.88 -1.72
N GLY A 10 -10.54 5.76 -0.74
CA GLY A 10 -9.46 6.37 0.03
C GLY A 10 -8.75 5.34 0.90
N ILE A 11 -9.52 4.49 1.58
CA ILE A 11 -9.00 3.46 2.47
C ILE A 11 -8.15 2.45 1.70
N VAL A 12 -8.63 1.93 0.55
CA VAL A 12 -7.84 1.02 -0.29
C VAL A 12 -6.56 1.68 -0.80
N ARG A 13 -6.60 2.98 -1.12
CA ARG A 13 -5.39 3.73 -1.49
C ARG A 13 -4.39 3.79 -0.33
N ILE A 14 -4.85 4.07 0.88
CA ILE A 14 -3.99 4.08 2.08
C ILE A 14 -3.38 2.68 2.30
N LEU A 15 -4.20 1.63 2.24
CA LEU A 15 -3.75 0.25 2.43
C LEU A 15 -2.70 -0.22 1.40
N SER A 16 -2.70 0.33 0.19
CA SER A 16 -1.80 -0.08 -0.89
C SER A 16 -0.61 0.87 -1.13
N GLN A 17 -0.73 2.14 -0.75
CA GLN A 17 0.22 3.20 -1.12
C GLN A 17 0.64 4.09 0.06
N GLY A 18 0.03 3.94 1.23
CA GLY A 18 0.39 4.68 2.44
C GLY A 18 1.67 4.15 3.09
N SER A 19 2.19 4.89 4.07
CA SER A 19 3.25 4.43 4.96
C SER A 19 2.79 3.24 5.83
N LEU A 20 3.75 2.54 6.47
CA LEU A 20 3.43 1.41 7.35
C LEU A 20 2.47 1.83 8.49
N ASP A 21 2.70 3.00 9.09
CA ASP A 21 1.85 3.51 10.17
C ASP A 21 0.45 3.87 9.67
N GLU A 22 0.33 4.53 8.52
CA GLU A 22 -0.98 4.85 7.93
C GLU A 22 -1.77 3.59 7.54
N GLN A 23 -1.08 2.56 7.03
CA GLN A 23 -1.70 1.27 6.71
C GLN A 23 -2.18 0.57 7.98
N HIS A 24 -1.34 0.53 9.02
CA HIS A 24 -1.68 -0.03 10.32
C HIS A 24 -2.92 0.67 10.89
N ASP A 25 -2.91 1.99 10.96
CA ASP A 25 -4.03 2.78 11.49
C ASP A 25 -5.31 2.59 10.67
N ALA A 26 -5.20 2.49 9.34
CA ALA A 26 -6.34 2.19 8.48
C ALA A 26 -6.96 0.82 8.77
N ILE A 27 -6.15 -0.21 9.03
CA ILE A 27 -6.65 -1.55 9.40
C ILE A 27 -7.39 -1.47 10.74
N TYR A 28 -6.77 -0.88 11.77
CA TYR A 28 -7.36 -0.78 13.11
C TYR A 28 -8.61 0.09 13.17
N HIS A 29 -8.68 1.13 12.34
CA HIS A 29 -9.80 2.08 12.36
C HIS A 29 -11.01 1.61 11.53
N TYR A 30 -10.76 0.95 10.39
CA TYR A 30 -11.82 0.63 9.43
C TYR A 30 -12.22 -0.85 9.38
N PHE A 31 -11.43 -1.75 9.97
CA PHE A 31 -11.67 -3.19 9.93
C PHE A 31 -11.79 -3.81 11.32
N ALA A 32 -12.31 -5.04 11.38
CA ALA A 32 -12.49 -5.75 12.63
C ALA A 32 -11.14 -6.11 13.27
N PRO A 33 -11.07 -6.21 14.62
CA PRO A 33 -9.89 -6.75 15.29
C PRO A 33 -9.52 -8.13 14.73
N GLY A 34 -8.25 -8.30 14.38
CA GLY A 34 -7.75 -9.54 13.75
C GLY A 34 -7.90 -9.59 12.22
N ALA A 35 -8.41 -8.54 11.58
CA ALA A 35 -8.36 -8.42 10.13
C ALA A 35 -6.91 -8.28 9.64
N THR A 36 -6.57 -8.99 8.58
CA THR A 36 -5.30 -8.85 7.86
C THR A 36 -5.55 -8.30 6.47
N PHE A 37 -4.67 -7.40 6.02
CA PHE A 37 -4.65 -6.94 4.64
C PHE A 37 -3.47 -7.56 3.93
N GLU A 38 -3.75 -8.43 2.95
CA GLU A 38 -2.74 -9.07 2.11
C GLU A 38 -2.85 -8.52 0.69
N HIS A 39 -1.82 -7.81 0.23
CA HIS A 39 -1.77 -7.33 -1.16
C HIS A 39 -1.26 -8.44 -2.09
N PRO A 40 -1.99 -8.82 -3.15
CA PRO A 40 -1.66 -10.01 -3.94
C PRO A 40 -0.33 -9.94 -4.71
N PHE A 41 0.31 -8.78 -4.78
CA PHE A 41 1.64 -8.62 -5.39
C PHE A 41 2.41 -7.49 -4.72
N CYS A 42 2.93 -7.68 -3.50
CA CYS A 42 4.06 -6.86 -3.03
C CYS A 42 5.37 -7.33 -3.70
N ARG A 43 5.44 -7.31 -5.03
CA ARG A 43 6.74 -7.31 -5.72
C ARG A 43 7.12 -5.86 -5.97
N VAL A 44 7.83 -5.27 -5.01
CA VAL A 44 8.74 -4.17 -5.31
C VAL A 44 9.97 -4.84 -5.93
N PRO A 45 10.29 -4.62 -7.22
CA PRO A 45 11.55 -5.10 -7.75
C PRO A 45 12.68 -4.44 -6.94
N SER A 46 13.64 -5.25 -6.48
CA SER A 46 14.90 -4.72 -5.97
C SER A 46 15.58 -3.97 -7.12
N PHE A 47 15.59 -2.64 -7.09
CA PHE A 47 16.47 -1.85 -7.95
C PHE A 47 17.91 -2.03 -7.45
N LYS A 48 18.51 -3.15 -7.82
CA LYS A 48 19.97 -3.30 -7.79
C LYS A 48 20.39 -3.37 -9.24
N HIS A 49 21.03 -2.31 -9.72
CA HIS A 49 21.50 -2.09 -11.09
C HIS A 49 20.37 -1.75 -12.09
N LEU A 50 19.78 -0.56 -11.96
CA LEU A 50 18.92 -0.05 -13.03
C LEU A 50 19.83 0.42 -14.17
N HIS A 51 19.99 -0.40 -15.22
CA HIS A 51 20.75 0.01 -16.40
C HIS A 51 19.87 0.83 -17.34
N LEU A 52 20.00 2.16 -17.27
CA LEU A 52 19.27 3.09 -18.12
C LEU A 52 20.05 3.33 -19.42
N PRO A 53 19.44 3.12 -20.62
CA PRO A 53 20.11 3.37 -21.89
C PRO A 53 20.63 4.81 -21.96
N GLY A 54 21.95 4.96 -22.08
CA GLY A 54 22.61 6.28 -22.15
C GLY A 54 23.00 6.89 -20.79
N VAL A 55 22.61 6.30 -19.65
CA VAL A 55 22.93 6.80 -18.30
C VAL A 55 23.79 5.81 -17.51
N GLY A 56 23.73 4.51 -17.81
CA GLY A 56 24.49 3.46 -17.10
C GLY A 56 23.71 2.90 -15.90
N GLU A 57 24.41 2.27 -14.95
CA GLU A 57 23.82 1.76 -13.71
C GLU A 57 23.56 2.91 -12.72
N VAL A 58 22.38 2.88 -12.09
CA VAL A 58 21.98 3.75 -10.97
C VAL A 58 21.84 2.93 -9.70
#